data_AF-V4TXS8-F1
#
_entry.id   AF-V4TXS8-F1
#
_cell.length_a   1.000
_cell.length_b   1.000
_cell.length_c   1.000
_cell.angle_alpha   90.00
_cell.angle_beta   90.00
_cell.angle_gamma   90.00
#
_symmetry.space_group_name_H-M   'P 1'
#
loop_
_entity.id
_entity.type
_entity.pdbx_description
1 polymer ?
#
loop_
_entity_poly.entity_id
_entity_poly.type
_entity_poly.pdbx_seq_one_letter_code
_entity_poly.pdbx_strand_id
1 'polypeptide(L)'
;YYILAAICGRGGGLTLGSRGNNKTFLLHVVQEQNILKYGLPMTFSPINPKKGIVRESTDLNIKFEVAKIRFVTTGGVKGNPGPQTTRNWFMIEKFYSDYKLVFYHSHYKKKDLS
;
A
#
# COMPACT_ATOMS: atom_id res chain seq x y z
N TYR A 1 6.85 11.03 1.60
CA TYR A 1 7.04 12.13 0.63
C TYR A 1 6.41 11.76 -0.71
N TYR A 2 6.12 12.74 -1.56
CA TYR A 2 5.72 12.53 -2.96
C TYR A 2 6.80 13.15 -3.87
N ILE A 3 7.08 12.53 -5.01
CA ILE A 3 7.91 13.13 -6.07
C ILE A 3 6.96 13.68 -7.13
N LEU A 4 6.98 15.00 -7.31
CA LEU A 4 6.11 15.72 -8.23
C LEU A 4 6.90 16.24 -9.43
N ALA A 5 6.22 16.40 -10.57
CA ALA A 5 6.79 17.09 -11.70
C ALA A 5 7.09 18.55 -11.31
N ALA A 6 8.33 18.98 -11.47
CA ALA A 6 8.72 20.38 -11.23
C ALA A 6 8.08 21.33 -12.25
N ILE A 7 7.84 20.85 -13.47
CA ILE A 7 7.18 21.61 -14.54
C ILE A 7 5.68 21.26 -14.53
N CYS A 8 4.86 22.23 -14.12
CA CYS A 8 3.40 22.11 -14.15
C CYS A 8 2.90 21.87 -15.59
N GLY A 9 1.82 21.09 -15.75
CA GLY A 9 1.25 20.79 -17.08
C GLY A 9 1.76 19.49 -17.73
N ARG A 10 2.81 18.87 -17.21
CA ARG A 10 3.41 17.63 -17.78
C ARG A 10 3.03 16.35 -17.05
N GLY A 11 1.99 16.38 -16.23
CA GLY A 11 1.50 15.24 -15.44
C GLY A 11 1.59 15.47 -13.93
N GLY A 12 1.17 14.47 -13.17
CA GLY A 12 1.16 14.44 -11.71
C GLY A 12 2.46 13.89 -11.13
N GLY A 13 2.36 13.24 -9.97
CA GLY A 13 3.47 12.61 -9.27
C GLY A 13 3.80 11.18 -9.72
N LEU A 14 4.84 10.59 -9.12
CA LEU A 14 5.27 9.23 -9.44
C LEU A 14 4.39 8.16 -8.77
N THR A 15 4.08 7.10 -9.53
CA THR A 15 3.26 5.97 -9.09
C THR A 15 3.78 4.65 -9.68
N LEU A 16 3.12 3.54 -9.34
CA LEU A 16 3.40 2.22 -9.89
C LEU A 16 2.32 1.85 -10.92
N GLY A 17 2.74 1.44 -12.12
CA GLY A 17 1.85 1.06 -13.21
C GLY A 17 2.30 -0.22 -13.92
N SER A 18 1.35 -0.93 -14.52
CA SER A 18 1.67 -2.07 -15.40
C SER A 18 2.05 -1.56 -16.78
N ARG A 19 3.16 -2.05 -17.34
CA ARG A 19 3.55 -1.78 -18.73
C ARG A 19 3.19 -3.00 -19.58
N GLY A 20 1.95 -3.05 -20.06
CA GLY A 20 1.47 -4.07 -21.00
C GLY A 20 0.43 -5.05 -20.43
N ASN A 21 -0.13 -5.87 -21.34
CA ASN A 21 -1.41 -6.55 -21.13
C ASN A 21 -1.34 -7.85 -20.31
N ASN A 22 -0.18 -8.36 -19.88
CA ASN A 22 -0.11 -9.76 -19.40
C ASN A 22 0.94 -10.11 -18.32
N LYS A 23 1.27 -9.23 -17.37
CA LYS A 23 1.96 -9.67 -16.14
C LYS A 23 1.66 -8.76 -14.96
N THR A 24 0.78 -9.21 -14.08
CA THR A 24 0.36 -8.58 -12.81
C THR A 24 1.49 -8.38 -11.78
N PHE A 25 2.74 -8.73 -12.09
CA PHE A 25 3.84 -8.80 -11.13
C PHE A 25 5.05 -7.91 -11.44
N LEU A 26 5.10 -7.25 -12.61
CA LEU A 26 6.14 -6.27 -12.92
C LEU A 26 5.54 -4.87 -12.91
N LEU A 27 5.54 -4.24 -11.74
CA LEU A 27 5.16 -2.84 -11.60
C LEU A 27 6.35 -1.96 -12.00
N HIS A 28 6.12 -1.06 -12.96
CA HIS A 28 7.07 -0.05 -13.37
C HIS A 28 6.79 1.26 -12.65
N VAL A 29 7.85 2.05 -12.44
CA VAL A 29 7.69 3.44 -12.01
C VAL A 29 7.19 4.25 -13.20
N VAL A 30 6.05 4.89 -13.04
CA VAL A 30 5.41 5.72 -14.06
C VAL A 30 5.00 7.06 -13.47
N GLN A 31 4.84 8.06 -14.33
CA GLN A 31 4.29 9.35 -13.95
C GLN A 31 2.76 9.34 -14.14
N GLU A 32 2.02 9.88 -13.17
CA GLU A 32 0.59 10.12 -13.31
C GLU A 32 0.31 11.07 -14.49
N GLN A 33 -0.67 10.73 -15.33
CA GLN A 33 -1.08 11.62 -16.43
C GLN A 33 -1.90 12.82 -15.92
N ASN A 34 -2.68 12.60 -14.86
CA ASN A 34 -3.49 13.65 -14.27
C ASN A 34 -2.66 14.49 -13.29
N ILE A 35 -2.53 15.78 -13.58
CA ILE A 35 -1.74 16.74 -12.80
C ILE A 35 -2.24 16.85 -11.34
N LEU A 36 -3.51 16.59 -11.09
CA LEU A 36 -4.11 16.61 -9.75
C LEU A 36 -3.78 15.36 -8.90
N LYS A 37 -3.12 14.34 -9.49
CA LYS A 37 -2.74 13.11 -8.78
C LYS A 37 -1.29 13.21 -8.31
N TYR A 38 -1.06 13.15 -7.00
CA TYR A 38 0.28 13.13 -6.42
C TYR A 38 1.01 11.78 -6.52
N GLY A 39 0.33 10.73 -6.98
CA GLY A 39 0.90 9.39 -7.07
C GLY A 39 0.98 8.67 -5.73
N LEU A 40 1.98 7.81 -5.56
CA LEU A 40 2.17 7.01 -4.35
C LEU A 40 3.20 7.67 -3.41
N PRO A 41 2.95 7.67 -2.10
CA PRO A 41 3.94 8.16 -1.14
C PRO A 41 5.16 7.24 -1.13
N MET A 42 6.31 7.79 -0.75
CA MET A 42 7.58 7.06 -0.68
C MET A 42 8.48 7.53 0.46
N THR A 43 9.43 6.66 0.80
CA THR A 43 10.49 6.88 1.77
C THR A 43 11.86 6.85 1.10
N PHE A 44 12.80 7.61 1.67
CA PHE A 44 14.18 7.70 1.23
C PHE A 44 15.09 7.10 2.31
N SER A 45 16.01 6.24 1.92
CA SER A 45 16.95 5.58 2.82
C SER A 45 18.39 5.84 2.33
N PRO A 46 19.08 6.86 2.87
CA PRO A 46 20.48 7.12 2.49
C PRO A 46 21.38 5.96 2.90
N ILE A 47 22.49 5.78 2.19
CA ILE A 47 23.46 4.70 2.42
C ILE A 47 23.95 4.64 3.87
N ASN A 48 24.00 5.78 4.57
CA ASN A 48 24.29 5.85 6.00
C ASN A 48 23.04 6.30 6.79
N PRO A 49 22.22 5.36 7.29
CA PRO A 49 20.96 5.66 7.94
C PRO A 49 21.13 6.32 9.32
N LYS A 50 22.33 6.24 9.93
CA LYS A 50 22.58 6.75 11.29
C LYS A 50 22.38 8.26 11.42
N LYS A 51 22.42 9.00 10.30
CA LYS A 51 22.21 10.45 10.30
C LYS A 51 20.73 10.85 10.20
N GLY A 52 19.82 9.95 9.82
CA GLY A 52 18.37 10.21 9.73
C GLY A 52 17.95 11.35 8.78
N ILE A 53 18.91 11.98 8.08
CA ILE A 53 18.74 13.17 7.26
C ILE A 53 19.10 12.81 5.82
N VAL A 54 18.20 13.13 4.90
CA VAL A 54 18.46 13.05 3.45
C VAL A 54 19.28 14.27 3.05
N ARG A 55 20.40 14.05 2.35
CA ARG A 55 21.32 15.11 1.88
C ARG A 55 21.52 15.00 0.38
N GLU A 56 21.82 16.12 -0.26
CA GLU A 56 22.26 16.15 -1.65
C GLU A 56 23.57 15.35 -1.84
N SER A 57 23.81 14.89 -3.07
CA SER A 57 25.01 14.14 -3.47
C SER A 57 25.37 12.96 -2.56
N THR A 58 24.35 12.28 -2.01
CA THR A 58 24.50 11.08 -1.19
C THR A 58 23.69 9.94 -1.80
N ASP A 59 24.31 8.77 -1.98
CA ASP A 59 23.62 7.59 -2.48
C ASP A 59 22.46 7.19 -1.54
N LEU A 60 21.31 6.86 -2.13
CA LEU A 60 20.12 6.49 -1.40
C LEU A 60 19.27 5.45 -2.14
N ASN A 61 18.47 4.71 -1.37
CA ASN A 61 17.39 3.87 -1.88
C ASN A 61 16.05 4.62 -1.76
N ILE A 62 15.16 4.40 -2.73
CA ILE A 62 13.80 4.94 -2.75
C ILE A 62 12.82 3.77 -2.70
N LYS A 63 11.83 3.85 -1.81
CA LYS A 63 10.79 2.82 -1.69
C LYS A 63 9.41 3.45 -1.68
N PHE A 64 8.53 2.98 -2.56
CA PHE A 64 7.12 3.34 -2.51
C PHE A 64 6.46 2.74 -1.27
N GLU A 65 5.82 3.60 -0.48
CA GLU A 65 4.90 3.24 0.59
C GLU A 65 3.55 2.90 -0.06
N VAL A 66 3.52 1.76 -0.74
CA VAL A 66 2.28 1.20 -1.25
C VAL A 66 1.50 0.76 -0.01
N ALA A 67 0.48 1.54 0.38
CA ALA A 67 -0.57 0.98 1.22
C ALA A 67 -1.00 -0.29 0.50
N LYS A 68 -0.81 -1.47 1.10
CA LYS A 68 -1.16 -2.74 0.46
C LYS A 68 -2.67 -2.69 0.22
N ILE A 69 -3.08 -2.23 -0.96
CA ILE A 69 -4.48 -2.03 -1.31
C ILE A 69 -5.07 -3.43 -1.39
N ARG A 70 -5.83 -3.80 -0.37
CA ARG A 70 -6.58 -5.05 -0.35
C ARG A 70 -7.99 -4.68 -0.77
N PHE A 71 -8.37 -5.07 -1.98
CA PHE A 71 -9.74 -4.95 -2.43
C PHE A 71 -10.58 -6.06 -1.80
N VAL A 72 -11.82 -5.72 -1.41
CA VAL A 72 -12.83 -6.73 -1.10
C VAL A 72 -13.41 -7.19 -2.43
N THR A 73 -13.27 -8.49 -2.72
CA THR A 73 -13.79 -9.11 -3.93
C THR A 73 -14.79 -10.20 -3.56
N THR A 74 -15.60 -10.63 -4.54
CA THR A 74 -16.53 -11.74 -4.39
C THR A 74 -15.84 -13.09 -4.64
N GLY A 75 -16.55 -14.21 -4.48
CA GLY A 75 -16.02 -15.57 -4.69
C GLY A 75 -15.50 -16.27 -3.44
N GLY A 76 -15.67 -15.68 -2.26
CA GLY A 76 -15.38 -16.33 -0.98
C GLY A 76 -16.34 -17.49 -0.67
N VAL A 77 -15.85 -18.50 0.04
CA VAL A 77 -16.65 -19.60 0.57
C VAL A 77 -17.35 -19.14 1.86
N LYS A 78 -18.67 -19.33 1.94
CA LYS A 78 -19.48 -19.05 3.13
C LYS A 78 -19.23 -20.14 4.20
N GLY A 79 -18.98 -19.73 5.45
CA GLY A 79 -18.78 -20.65 6.58
C GLY A 79 -17.36 -21.22 6.68
N ASN A 80 -17.20 -22.35 7.37
CA ASN A 80 -15.93 -23.05 7.63
C ASN A 80 -14.83 -22.14 8.24
N PRO A 81 -15.04 -21.53 9.43
CA PRO A 81 -14.06 -20.66 10.05
C PRO A 81 -12.76 -21.43 10.34
N GLY A 82 -11.67 -21.01 9.71
CA GLY A 82 -10.38 -21.67 9.85
C GLY A 82 -9.34 -21.14 8.86
N PRO A 83 -8.14 -21.76 8.79
CA PRO A 83 -7.01 -21.26 8.00
C PRO A 83 -7.38 -21.02 6.52
N GLN A 84 -8.25 -21.87 5.98
CA GLN A 84 -8.65 -21.86 4.57
C GLN A 84 -9.63 -20.72 4.21
N THR A 85 -10.30 -20.12 5.18
CA THR A 85 -11.31 -19.06 4.95
C THR A 85 -10.96 -17.73 5.62
N THR A 86 -9.74 -17.58 6.16
CA THR A 86 -9.29 -16.38 6.88
C THR A 86 -9.50 -15.06 6.13
N ARG A 87 -9.54 -15.08 4.80
CA ARG A 87 -9.75 -13.90 3.95
C ARG A 87 -11.23 -13.54 3.73
N ASN A 88 -12.17 -14.38 4.17
CA ASN A 88 -13.60 -14.20 3.94
C ASN A 88 -14.32 -13.55 5.14
N TRP A 89 -13.62 -13.32 6.25
CA TRP A 89 -14.21 -12.84 7.51
C TRP A 89 -13.92 -11.36 7.75
N PHE A 90 -14.99 -10.62 8.05
CA PHE A 90 -14.98 -9.19 8.35
C PHE A 90 -15.81 -8.93 9.60
N MET A 91 -15.45 -7.90 10.37
CA MET A 91 -16.20 -7.45 11.53
C MET A 91 -16.78 -6.05 11.30
N ILE A 92 -17.98 -5.80 11.81
CA ILE A 92 -18.57 -4.47 11.89
C ILE A 92 -18.32 -3.96 13.30
N GLU A 93 -17.58 -2.86 13.43
CA GLU A 93 -17.27 -2.23 14.71
C GLU A 93 -17.96 -0.87 14.81
N LYS A 94 -18.41 -0.50 16.02
CA LYS A 94 -18.88 0.88 16.29
C LYS A 94 -17.73 1.86 16.06
N PHE A 95 -18.05 2.99 15.44
CA PHE A 95 -17.12 4.10 15.20
C PHE A 95 -17.89 5.41 15.38
N TYR A 96 -17.72 6.03 16.55
CA TYR A 96 -18.53 7.18 16.99
C TYR A 96 -20.03 6.86 16.94
N SER A 97 -20.80 7.64 16.18
CA SER A 97 -22.23 7.46 15.91
C SER A 97 -22.54 6.40 14.86
N ASP A 98 -21.52 5.88 14.17
CA ASP A 98 -21.65 5.04 12.98
C ASP A 98 -20.92 3.71 13.13
N TYR A 99 -20.69 3.02 12.02
CA TYR A 99 -20.02 1.73 11.96
C TYR A 99 -18.91 1.72 10.90
N LYS A 100 -17.90 0.88 11.11
CA LYS A 100 -16.83 0.60 10.15
C LYS A 100 -16.69 -0.90 9.92
N LEU A 101 -16.27 -1.29 8.72
CA LEU A 101 -15.84 -2.65 8.42
C LEU A 101 -14.36 -2.81 8.75
N VAL A 102 -14.02 -3.87 9.47
CA VAL A 102 -12.64 -4.19 9.86
C VAL A 102 -12.28 -5.57 9.35
N PHE A 103 -11.13 -5.65 8.67
CA PHE A 103 -10.52 -6.89 8.23
C PHE A 103 -9.33 -7.21 9.14
N TYR A 104 -9.43 -8.27 9.93
CA TYR A 104 -8.32 -8.77 10.73
C TYR A 104 -7.53 -9.81 9.95
N HIS A 105 -6.28 -9.52 9.65
CA HIS A 105 -5.35 -10.57 9.24
C HIS A 105 -4.99 -11.37 10.49
N SER A 106 -5.67 -12.50 10.70
CA SER A 106 -5.34 -13.41 11.80
C SER A 106 -3.87 -13.84 11.68
N HIS A 107 -2.99 -13.21 12.45
CA HIS A 107 -2.01 -13.98 13.18
C HIS A 107 -2.81 -14.70 14.24
N TYR A 108 -2.94 -16.02 14.14
CA TYR A 108 -3.48 -16.84 15.20
C TYR A 108 -2.79 -16.44 16.51
N LYS A 109 -3.43 -15.63 17.34
CA LYS A 109 -3.07 -15.61 18.75
C LYS A 109 -3.44 -16.99 19.24
N LYS A 110 -2.44 -17.87 19.41
CA LYS A 110 -2.53 -18.97 20.35
C LYS A 110 -3.17 -18.36 21.60
N LYS A 111 -4.36 -18.84 21.96
CA LYS A 111 -4.86 -18.66 23.32
C LYS A 111 -3.71 -19.11 24.22
N ASP A 112 -3.22 -18.21 25.05
CA ASP A 112 -2.45 -18.60 26.21
C ASP A 112 -3.34 -19.58 26.97
N LEU A 113 -2.94 -20.86 26.96
CA LEU A 113 -3.34 -21.80 27.97
C LEU A 113 -2.51 -21.45 29.21
N SER A 114 -3.16 -20.79 30.16
CA SER A 114 -2.91 -20.93 31.60
C SER A 114 -4.09 -20.34 32.34
#